data_AF-A0A661KNV1-F1
#
_entry.id   AF-A0A661KNV1-F1
#
_cell.length_a   1.000
_cell.length_b   1.000
_cell.length_c   1.000
_cell.angle_alpha   90.00
_cell.angle_beta   90.00
_cell.angle_gamma   90.00
#
_symmetry.space_group_name_H-M   'P 1'
#
loop_
_entity.id
_entity.type
_entity.pdbx_description
1 polymer ?
#
loop_
_entity_poly.entity_id
_entity_poly.type
_entity_poly.pdbx_seq_one_letter_code
_entity_poly.pdbx_strand_id
1 'polypeptide(L)' 'MGIFITFEGIDGCGKSTQVKLLDHALKEKKIETCVTMEPGGTEAGKIIR' A
#
# COMPACT_ATOMS: atom_id res chain seq x y z
N MET A 1 2.70 -19.24 -1.80
CA MET A 1 3.58 -18.33 -1.04
C MET A 1 3.49 -16.94 -1.67
N GLY A 2 3.29 -15.90 -0.87
CA GLY A 2 3.21 -14.50 -1.35
C GLY A 2 4.42 -13.68 -0.89
N ILE A 3 4.50 -12.43 -1.34
CA ILE A 3 5.53 -11.46 -0.94
C ILE A 3 4.85 -10.34 -0.16
N PHE A 4 5.44 -9.93 0.97
CA PHE A 4 5.03 -8.75 1.70
C PHE A 4 6.05 -7.63 1.51
N ILE A 5 5.58 -6.45 1.09
CA ILE A 5 6.41 -5.29 0.72
C ILE A 5 5.94 -4.10 1.55
N THR A 6 6.86 -3.40 2.22
CA THR A 6 6.59 -2.16 2.95
C THR A 6 7.25 -0.97 2.25
N PHE A 7 6.65 0.21 2.38
CA PHE A 7 7.19 1.47 1.84
C PHE A 7 7.40 2.46 2.99
N GLU A 8 8.65 2.73 3.32
CA GLU A 8 9.06 3.61 4.44
C GLU A 8 9.67 4.93 3.94
N GLY A 9 9.57 5.98 4.76
CA GLY A 9 10.12 7.31 4.45
C GLY A 9 9.39 8.45 5.14
N ILE A 10 9.92 9.68 5.01
CA ILE A 10 9.37 10.88 5.64
C ILE A 10 8.01 11.30 5.06
N ASP A 11 7.30 12.20 5.74
CA ASP A 11 6.05 12.76 5.23
C ASP A 11 6.28 13.56 3.95
N GLY A 12 5.36 13.41 2.99
CA GLY A 12 5.47 14.04 1.68
C GLY A 12 6.47 13.38 0.71
N CYS A 13 7.21 12.34 1.10
CA CYS A 13 8.20 11.70 0.20
C CYS A 13 7.59 10.83 -0.93
N GLY A 14 6.26 10.76 -1.03
CA GLY A 14 5.56 10.07 -2.13
C GLY A 14 5.26 8.58 -1.91
N LYS A 15 5.37 8.04 -0.69
CA LYS A 15 5.08 6.62 -0.37
C LYS A 15 3.76 6.13 -0.98
N SER A 16 2.66 6.86 -0.74
CA SER A 16 1.33 6.50 -1.24
C SER A 16 1.24 6.53 -2.77
N THR A 17 2.03 7.38 -3.44
CA THR A 17 2.13 7.38 -4.91
C THR A 17 2.85 6.13 -5.39
N GLN A 18 3.99 5.79 -4.78
CA GLN A 18 4.76 4.61 -5.15
C GLN A 18 3.99 3.30 -4.93
N VAL A 19 3.23 3.19 -3.83
CA VAL A 19 2.34 2.04 -3.56
C VAL A 19 1.32 1.87 -4.69
N LYS A 20 0.66 2.95 -5.14
CA LYS A 20 -0.32 2.91 -6.23
C LYS A 20 0.31 2.54 -7.58
N LEU A 21 1.50 3.06 -7.87
CA LEU A 21 2.23 2.74 -9.09
C LEU A 21 2.65 1.27 -9.14
N LEU A 22 3.15 0.72 -8.03
CA LEU A 22 3.48 -0.70 -7.94
C LEU A 22 2.23 -1.58 -8.09
N ASP A 23 1.15 -1.26 -7.37
CA ASP A 23 -0.12 -1.99 -7.46
C ASP A 23 -0.65 -2.03 -8.91
N HIS A 24 -0.63 -0.89 -9.61
CA HIS A 24 -1.02 -0.82 -11.02
C HIS A 24 -0.14 -1.70 -11.91
N ALA A 25 1.19 -1.57 -11.80
CA ALA A 25 2.14 -2.33 -12.61
C ALA A 25 2.03 -3.86 -12.38
N LEU A 26 1.72 -4.29 -11.15
CA LEU A 26 1.49 -5.70 -10.84
C LEU A 26 0.15 -6.20 -11.40
N LYS A 27 -0.91 -5.39 -11.30
CA LYS A 27 -2.22 -5.70 -11.89
C LYS A 27 -2.17 -5.81 -13.41
N GLU A 28 -1.42 -4.94 -14.10
CA GLU A 28 -1.18 -5.05 -15.55
C GLU A 28 -0.51 -6.38 -15.93
N LYS A 29 0.33 -6.92 -15.04
CA LYS A 29 0.96 -8.24 -15.18
C LYS A 29 0.08 -9.39 -14.72
N LYS A 30 -1.19 -9.13 -14.36
CA LYS A 30 -2.16 -10.10 -13.82
C LYS A 30 -1.69 -10.76 -12.52
N ILE A 31 -0.91 -10.03 -11.71
CA ILE A 31 -0.48 -10.46 -10.38
C ILE A 31 -1.49 -9.92 -9.38
N GLU A 32 -2.02 -10.79 -8.52
CA GLU A 32 -2.93 -10.42 -7.45
C GLU A 32 -2.19 -9.62 -6.36
N THR A 33 -2.81 -8.54 -5.91
CA THR A 33 -2.24 -7.62 -4.92
C THR A 33 -3.27 -7.23 -3.85
N CYS A 34 -2.78 -7.04 -2.62
CA CYS A 34 -3.55 -6.47 -1.52
C CYS A 34 -2.80 -5.24 -1.00
N VAL A 35 -3.42 -4.07 -1.07
CA VAL A 35 -2.84 -2.81 -0.61
C VAL A 35 -3.42 -2.46 0.76
N THR A 36 -2.54 -2.18 1.72
CA THR A 36 -2.89 -1.70 3.07
C THR A 36 -1.96 -0.55 3.48
N MET A 37 -2.30 0.15 4.58
CA MET A 37 -1.49 1.22 5.15
C MET A 37 -1.61 1.23 6.67
N GLU A 38 -0.62 1.81 7.36
CA GLU A 38 -0.67 2.03 8.80
C GLU A 38 -0.28 3.48 9.15
N PRO A 39 -0.93 4.09 10.16
CA PRO A 39 -2.17 3.63 10.80
C PRO A 39 -3.37 3.76 9.82
N GLY A 40 -4.41 2.94 10.00
CA GLY A 40 -5.69 3.14 9.30
C GLY A 40 -6.02 2.19 8.14
N GLY A 41 -5.29 1.09 7.97
CA GLY A 41 -5.55 0.08 6.94
C GLY A 41 -6.81 -0.77 7.17
N THR A 42 -7.46 -0.65 8.33
CA THR A 42 -8.70 -1.34 8.69
C THR A 42 -9.83 -0.34 8.91
N GLU A 43 -11.10 -0.76 8.81
CA GLU A 43 -12.25 0.10 9.13
C GLU A 43 -12.16 0.68 10.55
N ALA A 44 -11.77 -0.14 11.53
CA ALA A 44 -11.51 0.32 12.89
C ALA A 44 -10.35 1.33 12.94
N GLY A 45 -9.26 1.08 12.21
CA GLY A 45 -8.13 1.99 12.14
C GLY A 45 -8.48 3.33 11.49
N LYS A 46 -9.42 3.37 10.54
CA LYS A 46 -9.92 4.62 9.95
C LYS A 46 -10.70 5.47 10.95
N ILE A 47 -11.42 4.85 11.89
CA ILE A 47 -12.23 5.53 12.92
C ILE A 47 -11.35 6.13 14.02
N ILE A 48 -10.22 5.50 14.35
CA ILE A 48 -9.31 5.95 15.42
C ILE A 48 -8.49 7.18 15.01
N ARG A 49 -8.40 7.48 13.70
CA ARG A 49 -7.72 8.66 13.16
C ARG A 49 -8.59 9.91 13.24
#